data_AF-A0A8C9G651-F1
#
_entry.id   AF-A0A8C9G651-F1
#
_cell.length_a   1.000
_cell.length_b   1.000
_cell.length_c   1.000
_cell.angle_alpha   90.00
_cell.angle_beta   90.00
_cell.angle_gamma   90.00
#
_symmetry.space_group_name_H-M   'P 1'
#
loop_
_entity.id
_entity.type
_entity.pdbx_description
1 polymer ?
#
loop_
_entity_poly.entity_id
_entity_poly.type
_entity_poly.pdbx_seq_one_letter_code
_entity_poly.pdbx_strand_id
1 'polypeptide(L)'
;RWGLTSAGEQQRYSELFSRCCPPPEAAAGGSSVGELFRASQLPPDTLHQITEVCGAKRVGYFGPAQFYIALKLIAAAQSGFPVRIESIKNGE
;
A
#
# COMPACT_ATOMS: atom_id res chain seq x y z
N ARG A 1 -5.29 6.00 16.19
CA ARG A 1 -5.23 4.50 16.30
C ARG A 1 -5.67 3.93 14.95
N TRP A 2 -4.95 2.98 14.32
CA TRP A 2 -5.25 2.40 12.99
C TRP A 2 -6.56 1.56 12.91
N GLY A 3 -7.61 1.93 13.65
CA GLY A 3 -8.77 1.11 13.96
C GLY A 3 -9.98 1.24 13.04
N LEU A 4 -9.85 1.72 11.81
CA LEU A 4 -11.00 2.06 10.94
C LEU A 4 -10.98 1.42 9.54
N THR A 5 -10.17 0.39 9.29
CA THR A 5 -10.45 -0.50 8.15
C THR A 5 -11.49 -1.51 8.61
N SER A 6 -12.66 -1.53 7.98
CA SER A 6 -13.70 -2.53 8.27
C SER A 6 -13.10 -3.93 8.15
N ALA A 7 -13.63 -4.93 8.87
CA ALA A 7 -13.15 -6.31 8.78
C ALA A 7 -13.09 -6.80 7.31
N GLY A 8 -13.98 -6.30 6.45
CA GLY A 8 -13.95 -6.57 5.01
C GLY A 8 -12.75 -5.95 4.28
N GLU A 9 -12.29 -4.76 4.66
CA GLU A 9 -11.07 -4.16 4.10
C GLU A 9 -9.83 -4.91 4.56
N GLN A 10 -9.75 -5.27 5.84
CA GLN A 10 -8.62 -6.07 6.34
C GLN A 10 -8.51 -7.41 5.61
N GLN A 11 -9.62 -8.09 5.35
CA GLN A 11 -9.59 -9.33 4.59
C GLN A 11 -9.13 -9.11 3.14
N ARG A 12 -9.63 -8.08 2.45
CA ARG A 12 -9.19 -7.76 1.08
C ARG A 12 -7.71 -7.42 1.02
N TYR A 13 -7.23 -6.59 1.95
CA TYR A 13 -5.83 -6.21 2.01
C TYR A 13 -4.92 -7.38 2.39
N SER A 14 -5.38 -8.29 3.26
CA SER A 14 -4.69 -9.56 3.57
C SER A 14 -4.56 -10.44 2.34
N GLU A 15 -5.63 -10.59 1.55
CA GLU A 15 -5.61 -11.37 0.31
C GLU A 15 -4.63 -10.77 -0.72
N LEU A 16 -4.64 -9.45 -0.89
CA LEU A 16 -3.70 -8.75 -1.78
C LEU A 16 -2.24 -8.91 -1.32
N PHE A 17 -2.00 -8.88 -0.01
CA PHE A 17 -0.68 -9.10 0.56
C PHE A 17 -0.19 -10.53 0.32
N SER A 18 -1.08 -11.52 0.52
CA SER A 18 -0.80 -12.94 0.24
C SER A 18 -0.42 -13.19 -1.22
N ARG A 19 -1.06 -12.49 -2.16
CA ARG A 19 -0.68 -12.55 -3.59
C ARG A 19 0.72 -11.97 -3.87
N CYS A 20 1.14 -10.97 -3.11
CA CYS A 20 2.46 -10.36 -3.26
C CYS A 20 3.57 -11.12 -2.51
N CYS A 21 3.19 -11.98 -1.56
CA CYS A 21 4.07 -12.66 -0.62
C CYS A 21 3.66 -14.14 -0.45
N PRO A 22 3.86 -14.99 -1.47
CA PRO A 22 3.64 -16.42 -1.32
C PRO A 22 4.70 -17.04 -0.38
N PRO A 23 4.34 -18.01 0.49
CA PRO A 23 5.32 -18.70 1.34
C PRO A 23 6.36 -19.44 0.48
N PRO A 24 7.66 -19.47 0.84
CA PRO A 24 8.25 -19.20 2.16
C PRO A 24 8.80 -17.77 2.39
N GLU A 25 8.57 -16.82 1.48
CA GLU A 25 9.05 -15.45 1.67
C GLU A 25 8.25 -14.75 2.77
N ALA A 26 8.96 -14.20 3.77
CA ALA A 26 8.36 -13.51 4.92
C ALA A 26 8.03 -12.04 4.66
N ALA A 27 8.32 -11.53 3.47
CA ALA A 27 8.05 -10.15 3.08
C ALA A 27 7.75 -10.03 1.58
N ALA A 28 6.77 -9.21 1.24
CA ALA A 28 6.46 -8.89 -0.15
C ALA A 28 7.64 -8.10 -0.75
N GLY A 29 8.38 -8.74 -1.67
CA GLY A 29 9.44 -8.09 -2.42
C GLY A 29 8.92 -6.90 -3.21
N GLY A 30 9.72 -5.82 -3.30
CA GLY A 30 9.32 -4.57 -3.96
C GLY A 30 8.79 -4.76 -5.39
N SER A 31 9.22 -5.81 -6.09
CA SER A 31 8.77 -6.16 -7.45
C SER A 31 7.29 -6.60 -7.51
N SER A 32 6.85 -7.48 -6.60
CA SER A 32 5.46 -7.97 -6.58
C SER A 32 4.48 -6.87 -6.16
N VAL A 33 4.86 -6.06 -5.18
CA VAL A 33 4.07 -4.91 -4.74
C VAL A 33 3.97 -3.86 -5.85
N GLY A 34 5.06 -3.60 -6.56
CA GLY A 34 5.07 -2.69 -7.71
C GLY A 34 4.17 -3.18 -8.85
N GLU A 35 4.05 -4.50 -9.07
CA GLU A 35 3.10 -5.05 -10.03
C GLU A 35 1.65 -4.87 -9.60
N LEU A 36 1.34 -5.11 -8.32
CA LEU A 36 0.01 -4.86 -7.78
C LEU A 36 -0.39 -3.38 -7.90
N PHE A 37 0.55 -2.49 -7.65
CA PHE A 37 0.31 -1.05 -7.76
C PHE A 37 0.09 -0.65 -9.22
N ARG A 38 0.84 -1.23 -10.16
CA ARG A 38 0.58 -1.06 -11.60
C ARG A 38 -0.81 -1.54 -12.01
N ALA A 39 -1.30 -2.63 -11.40
CA ALA A 39 -2.67 -3.11 -11.63
C ALA A 39 -3.76 -2.13 -11.16
N SER A 40 -3.40 -1.15 -10.32
CA SER A 40 -4.32 -0.09 -9.88
C SER A 40 -4.54 1.01 -10.93
N GLN A 41 -3.88 0.92 -12.08
CA GLN A 41 -3.98 1.85 -13.23
C GLN A 41 -3.66 3.31 -12.90
N LEU A 42 -2.93 3.55 -11.82
CA LEU A 42 -2.46 4.88 -11.46
C LEU A 42 -1.21 5.26 -12.28
N PRO A 43 -0.96 6.57 -12.46
CA PRO A 43 0.26 7.05 -13.10
C PRO A 43 1.51 6.53 -12.38
N PRO A 44 2.58 6.19 -13.12
CA PRO A 44 3.82 5.70 -12.50
C PRO A 44 4.42 6.71 -11.51
N ASP A 45 4.26 8.01 -11.76
CA ASP A 45 4.67 9.08 -10.85
C ASP A 45 3.94 8.99 -9.49
N THR A 46 2.62 8.79 -9.53
CA THR A 46 1.78 8.60 -8.34
C THR A 46 2.19 7.35 -7.57
N LEU A 47 2.43 6.24 -8.27
CA LEU A 47 2.90 5.00 -7.62
C LEU A 47 4.27 5.20 -6.96
N HIS A 48 5.17 5.93 -7.63
CA HIS A 48 6.50 6.25 -7.09
C HIS A 48 6.39 7.08 -5.81
N GLN A 49 5.53 8.10 -5.82
CA GLN A 49 5.20 8.89 -4.63
C GLN A 49 4.70 7.99 -3.50
N ILE A 50 3.75 7.08 -3.75
CA ILE A 50 3.23 6.14 -2.74
C ILE A 50 4.36 5.29 -2.13
N THR A 51 5.24 4.70 -2.95
CA THR A 51 6.39 3.91 -2.48
C THR A 51 7.37 4.71 -1.62
N GLU A 52 7.66 5.97 -2.00
CA GLU A 52 8.53 6.87 -1.23
C GLU A 52 7.91 7.20 0.12
N VAL A 53 6.63 7.55 0.09
CA VAL A 53 5.78 7.95 1.21
C VAL A 53 5.63 6.81 2.24
N CYS A 54 5.54 5.56 1.79
CA CYS A 54 5.52 4.37 2.66
C CYS A 54 6.90 3.96 3.20
N GLY A 55 7.99 4.59 2.74
CA GLY A 55 9.35 4.32 3.21
C GLY A 55 10.01 3.06 2.64
N ALA A 56 9.45 2.47 1.57
CA ALA A 56 9.94 1.22 1.00
C ALA A 56 11.36 1.31 0.43
N LYS A 57 11.78 2.51 0.00
CA LYS A 57 13.10 2.75 -0.61
C LYS A 57 14.27 2.50 0.34
N ARG A 58 14.06 2.59 1.66
CA ARG A 58 15.14 2.32 2.65
C ARG A 58 15.28 0.85 3.04
N VAL A 59 14.25 0.05 2.80
CA VAL A 59 14.18 -1.33 3.33
C VAL A 59 14.17 -2.38 2.21
N GLY A 60 13.75 -2.02 1.00
CA GLY A 60 13.70 -2.94 -0.16
C GLY A 60 12.51 -3.91 -0.15
N TYR A 61 11.69 -3.88 0.89
CA TYR A 61 10.47 -4.68 1.04
C TYR A 61 9.37 -3.85 1.71
N PHE A 62 8.13 -4.30 1.57
CA PHE A 62 6.98 -3.72 2.26
C PHE A 62 6.58 -4.59 3.45
N GLY A 63 6.65 -4.03 4.65
CA GLY A 63 5.99 -4.63 5.81
C GLY A 63 4.46 -4.56 5.68
N PRO A 64 3.71 -5.39 6.40
CA PRO A 64 2.24 -5.43 6.32
C PRO A 64 1.60 -4.06 6.62
N ALA A 65 2.13 -3.31 7.60
CA ALA A 65 1.66 -1.95 7.87
C ALA A 65 1.91 -0.98 6.70
N GLN A 66 3.10 -1.02 6.09
CA GLN A 66 3.45 -0.16 4.95
C GLN A 66 2.60 -0.49 3.71
N PHE A 67 2.33 -1.78 3.49
CA PHE A 67 1.49 -2.23 2.40
C PHE A 67 0.05 -1.72 2.53
N TYR A 68 -0.53 -1.80 3.73
CA TYR A 68 -1.86 -1.25 4.00
C TYR A 68 -1.93 0.26 3.75
N ILE A 69 -0.91 1.00 4.18
CA ILE A 69 -0.81 2.44 3.95
C ILE A 69 -0.80 2.75 2.45
N ALA A 70 -0.01 1.99 1.69
CA ALA A 70 0.09 2.16 0.26
C ALA A 70 -1.25 1.90 -0.44
N LEU A 71 -1.98 0.85 -0.06
CA LEU A 71 -3.29 0.57 -0.62
C LEU A 71 -4.32 1.67 -0.32
N LYS A 72 -4.31 2.23 0.89
CA LYS A 72 -5.17 3.38 1.23
C LYS A 72 -4.84 4.61 0.38
N LEU A 73 -3.55 4.86 0.13
CA LEU A 73 -3.12 5.95 -0.74
C LEU A 73 -3.50 5.73 -2.20
N ILE A 74 -3.43 4.49 -2.68
CA ILE A 74 -3.90 4.11 -4.03
C ILE A 74 -5.40 4.40 -4.15
N ALA A 75 -6.20 3.96 -3.18
CA ALA A 75 -7.64 4.21 -3.18
C ALA A 75 -7.97 5.72 -3.13
N ALA A 76 -7.21 6.49 -2.34
CA ALA A 76 -7.32 7.94 -2.30
C ALA A 76 -6.99 8.58 -3.65
N ALA A 77 -5.88 8.19 -4.28
CA ALA A 77 -5.46 8.69 -5.59
C ALA A 77 -6.46 8.35 -6.70
N GLN A 78 -7.01 7.13 -6.70
CA GLN A 78 -8.06 6.70 -7.64
C GLN A 78 -9.32 7.55 -7.50
N SER A 79 -9.60 8.01 -6.29
CA SER A 79 -10.73 8.90 -5.99
C SER A 79 -10.40 10.38 -6.23
N GLY A 80 -9.20 10.71 -6.72
CA GLY A 80 -8.75 12.07 -7.02
C GLY A 80 -8.21 12.85 -5.81
N PHE A 81 -7.97 12.20 -4.67
CA PHE A 81 -7.37 12.84 -3.50
C PHE A 81 -5.83 12.87 -3.60
N PRO A 82 -5.18 13.86 -2.97
CA PRO A 82 -3.73 13.96 -2.97
C PRO A 82 -3.05 12.81 -2.22
N VAL A 83 -2.01 12.22 -2.81
CA VAL A 83 -1.18 11.18 -2.19
C VAL A 83 -0.25 11.81 -1.14
N ARG A 84 -0.72 11.90 0.11
CA ARG A 84 0.08 12.42 1.23
C ARG A 84 -0.14 11.57 2.49
N ILE A 85 0.95 11.18 3.18
CA ILE A 85 0.86 10.48 4.49
C ILE A 85 0.08 11.28 5.52
N GLU A 86 0.16 12.60 5.45
CA GLU A 86 -0.55 13.49 6.37
C GLU A 86 -2.07 13.33 6.27
N SER A 87 -2.61 13.04 5.08
CA SER A 87 -4.03 12.71 4.87
C SER A 87 -4.45 11.39 5.52
N ILE A 88 -3.50 10.49 5.82
CA ILE A 88 -3.76 9.20 6.47
C ILE A 88 -3.54 9.30 7.98
N LYS A 89 -2.71 10.25 8.43
CA LYS A 89 -2.30 10.43 9.82
C LYS A 89 -3.21 11.39 10.60
N ASN A 90 -4.06 12.17 9.92
CA ASN A 90 -4.91 13.18 10.55
C ASN A 90 -6.42 12.82 10.57
N GLY A 91 -6.76 11.54 10.51
CA GLY A 91 -8.05 11.03 10.97
C GLY A 91 -7.94 10.66 12.44
N GLU A 92 -7.87 11.69 13.29
CA GLU A 92 -7.75 11.69 14.77
C GLU A 92 -6.39 11.35 15.40
#